data_AF-A0A1T2L7A1-F1
#
_entry.id   AF-A0A1T2L7A1-F1
#
_cell.length_a   1.000
_cell.length_b   1.000
_cell.length_c   1.000
_cell.angle_alpha   90.00
_cell.angle_beta   90.00
_cell.angle_gamma   90.00
#
_symmetry.space_group_name_H-M   'P 1'
#
loop_
_entity.id
_entity.type
_entity.pdbx_description
1 polymer ?
#
loop_
_entity_poly.entity_id
_entity_poly.type
_entity_poly.pdbx_seq_one_letter_code
_entity_poly.pdbx_strand_id
1 'polypeptide(L)' 'MGFSIWQLVIVLVIVLLLFGTKKLRNVGGDLGGAIKSFKSAVKDGEGEAKQAKIDEKSDNIIEGEVTEEEKDKNA' A
#
# COMPACT_ATOMS: atom_id res chain seq x y z
N MET A 1 -31.48 21.02 8.05
CA MET A 1 -30.67 21.40 6.87
C MET A 1 -29.26 20.86 7.11
N GLY A 2 -28.93 19.72 6.53
CA GLY A 2 -27.65 19.05 6.76
C GLY A 2 -26.54 19.58 5.86
N PHE A 3 -25.29 19.22 6.18
CA PHE A 3 -24.16 19.42 5.29
C PHE A 3 -24.41 18.65 3.99
N SER A 4 -24.73 19.37 2.92
CA SER A 4 -24.86 18.77 1.60
C SER A 4 -23.51 18.82 0.87
N ILE A 5 -23.29 17.82 0.02
CA ILE A 5 -22.05 17.61 -0.72
C ILE A 5 -21.71 18.86 -1.56
N TRP A 6 -22.73 19.58 -2.04
CA TRP A 6 -22.56 20.82 -2.79
C TRP A 6 -21.88 21.94 -2.00
N GLN A 7 -22.16 22.07 -0.71
CA GLN A 7 -21.52 23.04 0.17
C GLN A 7 -20.04 22.70 0.37
N LEU A 8 -19.71 21.42 0.52
CA LEU A 8 -18.32 20.97 0.66
C LEU A 8 -17.49 21.28 -0.60
N VAL A 9 -18.07 21.11 -1.78
CA VAL A 9 -17.41 21.45 -3.05
C VAL A 9 -17.15 22.97 -3.16
N ILE A 10 -18.14 23.80 -2.82
CA ILE A 10 -17.95 25.27 -2.80
C ILE A 10 -16.81 25.67 -1.84
N VAL A 11 -16.79 25.10 -0.63
CA VAL A 11 -15.75 25.41 0.36
C VAL A 11 -14.38 24.94 -0.13
N LEU A 12 -14.29 23.75 -0.73
CA LEU A 12 -13.06 23.22 -1.31
C LEU A 12 -12.49 24.14 -2.38
N VAL A 13 -13.33 24.68 -3.26
CA VAL A 13 -12.91 25.65 -4.30
C VAL A 13 -12.33 26.90 -3.66
N ILE A 14 -12.97 27.46 -2.62
CA ILE A 14 -12.46 28.64 -1.90
C ILE A 14 -11.09 28.35 -1.29
N VAL A 15 -10.93 27.20 -0.61
CA VAL A 15 -9.65 26.78 -0.02
C VAL A 15 -8.57 26.64 -1.09
N LEU A 16 -8.89 26.04 -2.24
CA LEU A 16 -7.95 25.91 -3.36
C LEU A 16 -7.49 27.26 -3.92
N LEU A 17 -8.39 28.26 -3.96
CA LEU A 17 -8.05 29.62 -4.40
C LEU A 17 -7.16 30.35 -3.39
N LEU A 18 -7.42 30.20 -2.08
CA LEU A 18 -6.63 30.85 -1.02
C LEU A 18 -5.22 30.26 -0.89
N PHE A 19 -5.12 28.94 -0.88
CA PHE A 19 -3.85 28.24 -0.68
C PHE A 19 -3.09 27.96 -1.98
N GLY A 20 -3.79 28.00 -3.12
CA GLY A 20 -3.26 27.61 -4.42
C GLY A 20 -3.09 26.09 -4.55
N THR A 21 -3.25 25.58 -5.77
CA THR A 21 -3.11 24.14 -6.07
C THR A 21 -1.68 23.62 -5.85
N LYS A 22 -0.66 24.47 -5.98
CA LYS A 22 0.75 24.08 -5.81
C LYS A 22 1.08 23.69 -4.37
N LYS A 23 0.60 24.47 -3.39
CA LYS A 23 0.82 24.19 -1.96
C LYS A 23 0.00 22.99 -1.50
N LEU A 24 -1.24 22.89 -1.98
CA LEU A 24 -2.11 21.76 -1.70
C LEU A 24 -1.59 20.45 -2.33
N ARG A 25 -0.96 20.48 -3.51
CA ARG A 25 -0.33 19.29 -4.11
C ARG A 25 0.89 18.83 -3.33
N ASN A 26 1.73 19.77 -2.87
CA ASN A 26 2.93 19.43 -2.10
C ASN A 26 2.57 18.76 -0.79
N VAL A 27 1.64 19.36 -0.02
CA VAL A 27 1.18 18.82 1.27
C VAL A 27 0.25 17.60 1.08
N GLY A 28 -0.58 17.61 0.04
CA GLY A 28 -1.51 16.53 -0.27
C GLY A 28 -0.82 15.26 -0.75
N GLY A 29 0.37 15.35 -1.36
CA GLY A 29 1.17 14.18 -1.72
C GLY A 29 1.62 13.39 -0.47
N ASP A 30 2.17 14.09 0.52
CA ASP A 30 2.67 13.47 1.76
C ASP A 30 1.52 12.88 2.59
N LEU A 31 0.46 13.67 2.80
CA LEU A 31 -0.72 13.23 3.54
C LEU A 31 -1.49 12.13 2.79
N GLY A 32 -1.60 12.25 1.47
CA GLY A 32 -2.27 11.26 0.63
C GLY A 32 -1.53 9.92 0.62
N GLY A 33 -0.19 9.95 0.61
CA GLY A 33 0.65 8.76 0.74
C GLY A 33 0.43 8.05 2.08
N ALA A 34 0.46 8.80 3.18
CA ALA A 34 0.22 8.24 4.51
C ALA A 34 -1.19 7.62 4.66
N ILE A 35 -2.22 8.33 4.20
CA ILE A 35 -3.61 7.84 4.22
C ILE A 35 -3.79 6.62 3.31
N LYS A 36 -3.11 6.58 2.16
CA LYS A 36 -3.16 5.42 1.24
C LYS A 36 -2.58 4.18 1.91
N SER A 37 -1.39 4.28 2.51
CA SER A 37 -0.77 3.16 3.24
C SER A 37 -1.61 2.72 4.44
N PHE A 38 -2.19 3.67 5.18
CA PHE A 38 -3.10 3.37 6.28
C PHE A 38 -4.34 2.60 5.79
N LYS A 39 -4.98 3.07 4.70
CA LYS A 39 -6.15 2.40 4.12
C LYS A 39 -5.79 0.99 3.63
N SER A 40 -4.64 0.81 3.00
CA SER A 40 -4.18 -0.52 2.58
C SER A 40 -3.97 -1.44 3.78
N ALA A 41 -3.25 -1.00 4.81
CA ALA A 41 -3.02 -1.81 6.01
C ALA A 41 -4.31 -2.21 6.74
N VAL A 42 -5.29 -1.29 6.82
CA VAL A 42 -6.61 -1.60 7.40
C VAL A 42 -7.37 -2.60 6.53
N LYS A 43 -7.36 -2.42 5.19
CA LYS A 43 -8.03 -3.34 4.27
C LYS A 43 -7.38 -4.74 4.27
N ASP A 44 -6.06 -4.81 4.36
CA ASP A 44 -5.31 -6.07 4.40
C ASP A 44 -5.56 -6.79 5.73
N GLY A 45 -5.63 -6.07 6.86
CA GLY A 45 -6.03 -6.62 8.15
C GLY A 45 -7.50 -7.09 8.21
N GLU A 46 -8.41 -6.42 7.47
CA GLU A 46 -9.79 -6.91 7.28
C GLU A 46 -9.86 -8.09 6.29
N GLY A 47 -8.91 -8.18 5.36
CA GLY A 47 -8.77 -9.25 4.36
C GLY A 47 -8.19 -10.54 4.92
N GLU A 48 -7.30 -10.48 5.90
CA GLU A 48 -6.77 -11.66 6.61
C GLU A 48 -7.87 -12.45 7.36
N ALA A 49 -8.98 -11.79 7.73
CA ALA A 49 -10.16 -12.48 8.26
C ALA A 49 -11.03 -13.18 7.17
N LYS A 50 -10.78 -12.93 5.89
CA LYS A 50 -11.54 -13.49 4.75
C LYS A 50 -10.70 -14.33 3.77
N GLN A 51 -9.38 -14.31 3.85
CA GLN A 51 -8.46 -14.98 2.92
C GLN A 51 -7.91 -16.32 3.44
N ALA A 52 -8.69 -17.08 4.24
CA ALA A 52 -8.34 -18.45 4.61
C ALA A 52 -8.90 -19.51 3.63
N LYS A 53 -9.25 -19.13 2.39
CA LYS A 53 -9.58 -20.07 1.32
C LYS A 53 -8.92 -19.70 -0.02
N ILE A 54 -7.91 -20.51 -0.36
CA ILE A 54 -7.73 -21.22 -1.63
C ILE A 54 -6.88 -20.54 -2.74
N ASP A 55 -5.74 -21.23 -2.96
CA ASP A 55 -5.06 -21.61 -4.21
C ASP A 55 -3.94 -20.78 -4.86
N GLU A 56 -2.77 -21.46 -4.84
CA GLU A 56 -1.93 -21.79 -5.99
C GLU A 56 -1.66 -20.67 -7.00
N LYS A 57 -0.54 -19.98 -6.77
CA LYS A 57 0.31 -19.59 -7.88
C LYS A 57 1.71 -20.09 -7.62
N SER A 58 2.09 -21.05 -8.45
CA SER A 58 3.42 -21.53 -8.74
C SER A 58 4.44 -20.39 -8.84
N ASP A 59 5.69 -20.79 -8.69
CA ASP A 59 6.93 -20.04 -8.92
C ASP A 59 7.45 -19.31 -7.69
N ASN A 60 8.27 -20.04 -6.91
CA ASN A 60 9.72 -19.82 -6.77
C ASN A 60 10.24 -20.67 -5.59
N ILE A 61 10.30 -21.99 -5.76
CA ILE A 61 11.22 -22.81 -4.95
C ILE A 61 12.56 -22.72 -5.66
N ILE A 62 13.46 -21.89 -5.14
CA ILE A 62 14.87 -21.89 -5.54
C ILE A 62 15.47 -23.16 -4.92
N GLU A 63 15.64 -24.17 -5.76
CA GLU A 63 16.35 -25.41 -5.43
C GLU A 63 17.83 -25.05 -5.21
N GLY A 64 18.19 -24.84 -3.95
CA GLY A 64 19.58 -24.64 -3.55
C GLY A 64 20.34 -25.94 -3.78
N GLU A 65 21.15 -25.97 -4.83
CA GLU A 65 22.21 -26.95 -5.02
C GLU A 65 23.17 -26.85 -3.83
N VAL A 66 23.05 -27.78 -2.87
CA VAL A 66 24.10 -28.04 -1.88
C VAL A 66 25.20 -28.77 -2.64
N THR A 67 26.21 -28.02 -3.07
CA THR A 67 27.51 -28.58 -3.42
C THR A 67 28.15 -29.07 -2.12
N GLU A 68 27.96 -30.36 -1.83
CA GLU A 68 28.78 -31.09 -0.87
C GLU A 68 30.20 -31.19 -1.43
N GLU A 69 31.06 -30.23 -1.08
CA GLU A 69 32.51 -30.46 -1.07
C GLU A 69 32.92 -30.97 0.29
N GLU A 70 32.88 -32.30 0.49
CA GLU A 70 33.80 -32.96 1.43
C GLU A 70 33.99 -34.45 1.07
N LYS A 71 35.09 -34.78 0.39
CA LYS A 71 35.91 -35.92 0.83
C LYS A 71 37.36 -35.85 0.36
N ASP A 72 38.14 -35.32 1.28
CA ASP A 72 39.49 -35.71 1.61
C ASP A 72 39.83 -37.22 1.39
N LYS A 73 41.06 -37.44 0.93
CA LYS A 73 41.96 -38.61 1.15
C LYS A 73 41.79 -39.83 0.23
N ASN A 74 42.66 -39.90 -0.78
CA ASN A 74 43.26 -41.17 -1.18
C ASN A 74 44.77 -41.09 -0.90
N ALA A 75 45.21 -41.86 0.08
CA ALA A 75 46.59 -42.21 0.39
C ALA A 75 46.81 -43.66 -0.04
#